data_AF-A0A8I3WRD9-F1
#
_entry.id   AF-A0A8I3WRD9-F1
#
_cell.length_a   1.000
_cell.length_b   1.000
_cell.length_c   1.000
_cell.angle_alpha   90.00
_cell.angle_beta   90.00
_cell.angle_gamma   90.00
#
_symmetry.space_group_name_H-M   'P 1'
#
loop_
_entity.id
_entity.type
_entity.pdbx_description
1 polymer ?
#
loop_
_entity_poly.entity_id
_entity_poly.type
_entity_poly.pdbx_seq_one_letter_code
_entity_poly.pdbx_strand_id
1 'polypeptide(L)'
;MWRLVPPKLGRLSRSLKLAALGSLLVLMVLHSPSLLASWQRNELADRRFLQLNKCPACFGTSWCRRFLNGQVVFEAWGRLRLLDFLNVKNVYFAQYGEPREGGRRRVVLKRLGSQRELAQLDQSICKRATGRPRCDLLQAMPRTEFARLNGDVRLLTPEAVEGWSDLVHCPSQRLLDRLVRRYAETKDSGSFLLRNLKDSERMQLLLTLAFNPEPLVLQSFPSDEGWPFAKYLGACGRMVAVNYVGEELWSYFNAPWEKRVDLAWQLMEIAEQLTNNDFEFALYLLDVSFDNFAVGPRDGKVIIVDAENVLVADKRLIRQSWSAMAQSQLTAASGPSVQRSPTSASQLAGITGTCHHARQICVLLVEMEFHHVAQAGLELLTSDDPLASASQSARIIGISHRTQPLFLVLNAYIQ
;
A
#
# COMPACT_ATOMS: atom_id res chain seq x y z
N MET A 1 17.07 -37.59 45.95
CA MET A 1 15.78 -38.26 45.66
C MET A 1 15.56 -38.29 44.15
N TRP A 2 16.09 -39.30 43.46
CA TRP A 2 15.72 -39.57 42.07
C TRP A 2 14.68 -40.69 42.08
N ARG A 3 13.40 -40.31 41.94
CA ARG A 3 12.30 -41.28 41.87
C ARG A 3 12.41 -42.05 40.54
N LEU A 4 12.66 -43.35 40.65
CA LEU A 4 12.54 -44.32 39.57
C LEU A 4 11.11 -44.25 38.98
N VAL A 5 11.00 -43.74 37.75
CA VAL A 5 9.76 -43.85 36.98
C VAL A 5 9.51 -45.35 36.73
N PRO A 6 8.34 -45.90 37.11
CA PRO A 6 8.10 -47.33 36.97
C PRO A 6 8.16 -47.73 35.50
N PRO A 7 8.78 -48.88 35.16
CA PRO A 7 9.07 -49.30 33.78
C PRO A 7 7.81 -49.45 32.90
N LYS A 8 6.61 -49.53 33.51
CA LYS A 8 5.31 -49.55 32.82
C LYS A 8 4.92 -48.18 32.25
N LEU A 9 5.26 -47.07 32.92
CA LEU A 9 4.92 -45.71 32.47
C LEU A 9 5.78 -45.27 31.28
N GLY A 10 7.06 -45.65 31.27
CA GLY A 10 7.99 -45.40 30.16
C GLY A 10 7.62 -46.17 28.88
N ARG A 11 7.07 -47.39 29.00
CA ARG A 11 6.52 -48.12 27.85
C ARG A 11 5.26 -47.46 27.31
N LEU A 12 4.34 -47.06 28.18
CA LEU A 12 3.12 -46.36 27.76
C LEU A 12 3.42 -45.05 27.02
N SER A 13 4.40 -44.26 27.52
CA SER A 13 4.87 -43.04 26.86
C SER A 13 5.49 -43.31 25.48
N ARG A 14 6.30 -44.37 25.34
CA ARG A 14 6.87 -44.77 24.05
C ARG A 14 5.79 -45.24 23.07
N SER A 15 4.82 -46.03 23.54
CA SER A 15 3.69 -46.49 22.72
C SER A 15 2.82 -45.32 22.27
N LEU A 16 2.58 -44.32 23.12
CA LEU A 16 1.81 -43.12 22.76
C LEU A 16 2.56 -42.27 21.71
N LYS A 17 3.89 -42.13 21.86
CA LYS A 17 4.74 -41.44 20.87
C LYS A 17 4.77 -42.18 19.53
N LEU A 18 4.87 -43.51 19.54
CA LEU A 18 4.83 -44.33 18.34
C LEU A 18 3.44 -44.29 17.67
N ALA A 19 2.36 -44.29 18.45
CA ALA A 19 1.01 -44.12 17.92
C ALA A 19 0.80 -42.72 17.32
N ALA A 20 1.32 -41.66 17.97
CA ALA A 20 1.28 -40.31 17.43
C ALA A 20 2.09 -40.18 16.13
N LEU A 21 3.30 -40.75 16.08
CA LEU A 21 4.13 -40.80 14.88
C LEU A 21 3.47 -41.61 13.76
N GLY A 22 2.85 -42.74 14.09
CA GLY A 22 2.08 -43.55 13.16
C GLY A 22 0.88 -42.81 12.59
N SER A 23 0.10 -42.12 13.43
CA SER A 23 -1.02 -41.28 12.99
C SER A 23 -0.57 -40.12 12.12
N LEU A 24 0.56 -39.48 12.45
CA LEU A 24 1.16 -38.42 11.63
C LEU A 24 1.61 -38.94 10.26
N LEU A 25 2.22 -40.13 10.23
CA LEU A 25 2.65 -40.80 9.01
C LEU A 25 1.45 -41.18 8.13
N VAL A 26 0.38 -41.71 8.73
CA VAL A 26 -0.86 -42.06 8.03
C VAL A 26 -1.54 -40.81 7.47
N LEU A 27 -1.59 -39.70 8.22
CA LEU A 27 -2.07 -38.41 7.73
C LEU A 27 -1.22 -37.87 6.57
N MET A 28 0.11 -37.97 6.67
CA MET A 28 1.00 -37.58 5.58
C MET A 28 0.77 -38.44 4.33
N VAL A 29 0.62 -39.76 4.46
CA VAL A 29 0.40 -40.68 3.33
C VAL A 29 -0.98 -40.48 2.71
N LEU A 30 -2.04 -40.33 3.52
CA LEU A 30 -3.40 -40.05 3.04
C LEU A 30 -3.51 -38.70 2.34
N HIS A 31 -2.75 -37.69 2.80
CA HIS A 31 -2.69 -36.38 2.15
C HIS A 31 -1.59 -36.26 1.10
N SER A 32 -0.73 -37.25 0.91
CA SER A 32 0.38 -37.20 -0.06
C SER A 32 -0.09 -36.93 -1.50
N PRO A 33 -1.16 -37.57 -2.02
CA PRO A 33 -1.65 -37.28 -3.37
C PRO A 33 -2.19 -35.85 -3.52
N SER A 34 -2.89 -35.34 -2.50
CA SER A 34 -3.40 -33.96 -2.46
C SER A 34 -2.28 -32.92 -2.28
N LEU A 35 -1.25 -33.23 -1.50
CA LEU A 35 -0.07 -32.39 -1.32
C LEU A 35 0.78 -32.35 -2.59
N LEU A 36 0.98 -33.50 -3.24
CA LEU A 36 1.69 -33.61 -4.52
C LEU A 36 0.93 -32.91 -5.66
N ALA A 37 -0.39 -33.05 -5.73
CA ALA A 37 -1.23 -32.34 -6.71
C ALA A 37 -1.27 -30.82 -6.46
N SER A 38 -1.26 -30.38 -5.20
CA SER A 38 -1.09 -28.96 -4.82
C SER A 38 0.29 -28.43 -5.21
N TRP A 39 1.32 -29.28 -5.18
CA TRP A 39 2.69 -28.91 -5.56
C TRP A 39 2.89 -28.74 -7.07
N GLN A 40 2.10 -29.47 -7.87
CA GLN A 40 2.15 -29.42 -9.33
C GLN A 40 1.26 -28.34 -9.95
N ARG A 41 0.18 -27.90 -9.29
CA ARG A 41 -0.72 -26.87 -9.82
C ARG A 41 -0.21 -25.47 -9.52
N ASN A 42 -0.10 -24.65 -10.58
CA ASN A 42 0.15 -23.23 -10.42
C ASN A 42 -1.16 -22.52 -10.04
N GLU A 43 -1.38 -22.29 -8.75
CA GLU A 43 -2.59 -21.59 -8.26
C GLU A 43 -2.73 -20.17 -8.81
N LEU A 44 -1.61 -19.54 -9.18
CA LEU A 44 -1.59 -18.22 -9.83
C LEU A 44 -2.24 -18.23 -11.22
N ALA A 45 -2.48 -19.39 -11.83
CA ALA A 45 -3.26 -19.50 -13.06
C ALA A 45 -4.77 -19.68 -12.80
N ASP A 46 -5.20 -19.88 -11.55
CA ASP A 46 -6.61 -20.05 -11.20
C ASP A 46 -7.32 -18.69 -11.07
N ARG A 47 -8.37 -18.51 -11.87
CA ARG A 47 -9.23 -17.31 -11.86
C ARG A 47 -9.89 -17.07 -10.50
N ARG A 48 -10.18 -18.13 -9.73
CA ARG A 48 -10.76 -18.03 -8.39
C ARG A 48 -9.76 -17.52 -7.38
N PHE A 49 -8.51 -17.99 -7.46
CA PHE A 49 -7.43 -17.53 -6.59
C PHE A 49 -7.13 -16.04 -6.78
N LEU A 50 -7.11 -15.60 -8.04
CA LEU A 50 -6.95 -14.20 -8.43
C LEU A 50 -8.19 -13.35 -8.15
N GLN A 51 -9.33 -13.98 -7.82
CA GLN A 51 -10.63 -13.34 -7.63
C GLN A 51 -11.09 -12.54 -8.86
N LEU A 52 -10.81 -13.06 -10.06
CA LEU A 52 -11.19 -12.41 -11.33
C LEU A 52 -12.70 -12.25 -11.51
N ASN A 53 -13.48 -13.15 -10.92
CA ASN A 53 -14.95 -13.09 -10.90
C ASN A 53 -15.50 -11.92 -10.06
N LYS A 54 -14.65 -11.21 -9.34
CA LYS A 54 -15.02 -10.02 -8.55
C LYS A 54 -14.87 -8.72 -9.34
N CYS A 55 -14.18 -8.73 -10.48
CA CYS A 55 -14.07 -7.55 -11.33
C CYS A 55 -15.46 -7.08 -11.80
N PRO A 56 -15.74 -5.75 -11.84
CA PRO A 56 -14.78 -4.64 -11.73
C PRO A 56 -14.41 -4.22 -10.30
N ALA A 57 -14.91 -4.91 -9.26
CA ALA A 57 -14.45 -4.72 -7.88
C ALA A 57 -13.07 -5.37 -7.61
N CYS A 58 -12.07 -4.99 -8.41
CA CYS A 58 -10.72 -5.54 -8.42
C CYS A 58 -9.68 -4.44 -8.74
N PHE A 59 -8.37 -4.74 -8.66
CA PHE A 59 -7.31 -3.73 -8.84
C PHE A 59 -6.88 -3.54 -10.29
N GLY A 60 -7.08 -4.55 -11.14
CA GLY A 60 -6.76 -4.43 -12.56
C GLY A 60 -6.74 -5.76 -13.31
N THR A 61 -6.40 -5.69 -14.60
CA THR A 61 -6.39 -6.83 -15.51
C THR A 61 -5.24 -6.84 -16.53
N SER A 62 -4.37 -5.83 -16.51
CA SER A 62 -3.27 -5.63 -17.47
C SER A 62 -2.32 -6.83 -17.55
N TRP A 63 -2.13 -7.54 -16.45
CA TRP A 63 -1.20 -8.68 -16.34
C TRP A 63 -1.89 -10.05 -16.40
N CYS A 64 -3.22 -10.10 -16.51
CA CYS A 64 -3.94 -11.37 -16.42
C CYS A 64 -3.50 -12.41 -17.45
N ARG A 65 -3.14 -12.01 -18.67
CA ARG A 65 -2.64 -12.94 -19.69
C ARG A 65 -1.40 -13.70 -19.21
N ARG A 66 -0.49 -13.04 -18.47
CA ARG A 66 0.74 -13.64 -17.95
C ARG A 66 0.45 -14.65 -16.85
N PHE A 67 -0.45 -14.31 -15.93
CA PHE A 67 -0.91 -15.21 -14.87
C PHE A 67 -1.62 -16.44 -15.45
N LEU A 68 -2.61 -16.25 -16.32
CA LEU A 68 -3.45 -17.33 -16.86
C LEU A 68 -2.68 -18.25 -17.81
N ASN A 69 -1.63 -17.75 -18.48
CA ASN A 69 -0.73 -18.58 -19.29
C ASN A 69 0.32 -19.34 -18.45
N GLY A 70 0.29 -19.20 -17.12
CA GLY A 70 1.25 -19.86 -16.23
C GLY A 70 2.68 -19.31 -16.31
N GLN A 71 2.85 -18.09 -16.81
CA GLN A 71 4.17 -17.43 -16.89
C GLN A 71 4.63 -16.87 -15.55
N VAL A 72 3.71 -16.70 -14.59
CA VAL A 72 4.00 -16.30 -13.21
C VAL A 72 3.81 -17.51 -12.30
N VAL A 73 4.83 -17.87 -11.53
CA VAL A 73 4.82 -19.06 -10.66
C VAL A 73 5.40 -18.72 -9.30
N PHE A 74 4.79 -19.21 -8.21
CA PHE A 74 5.34 -19.03 -6.86
C PHE A 74 6.76 -19.61 -6.74
N GLU A 75 7.58 -18.89 -5.99
CA GLU A 75 8.86 -19.38 -5.50
C GLU A 75 8.63 -20.51 -4.48
N ALA A 76 9.59 -21.45 -4.33
CA ALA A 76 9.39 -22.76 -3.69
C ALA A 76 8.68 -22.75 -2.32
N TRP A 77 8.87 -21.69 -1.53
CA TRP A 77 8.25 -21.53 -0.20
C TRP A 77 6.79 -21.02 -0.26
N GLY A 78 6.43 -20.24 -1.28
CA GLY A 78 5.06 -19.72 -1.50
C GLY A 78 4.08 -20.77 -2.02
N ARG A 79 4.52 -22.00 -2.29
CA ARG A 79 3.66 -23.13 -2.70
C ARG A 79 3.01 -23.87 -1.53
N LEU A 80 3.47 -23.62 -0.30
CA LEU A 80 3.00 -24.31 0.89
C LEU A 80 1.97 -23.44 1.63
N ARG A 81 0.67 -23.66 1.39
CA ARG A 81 -0.45 -22.98 2.08
C ARG A 81 -0.40 -23.06 3.60
N LEU A 82 0.33 -24.04 4.15
CA LEU A 82 0.52 -24.15 5.59
C LEU A 82 1.23 -22.91 6.15
N LEU A 83 1.96 -22.12 5.36
CA LEU A 83 2.64 -20.91 5.85
C LEU A 83 1.85 -19.62 5.63
N ASP A 84 0.65 -19.68 5.03
CA ASP A 84 -0.21 -18.51 4.85
C ASP A 84 -0.68 -17.90 6.18
N PHE A 85 -0.65 -18.65 7.28
CA PHE A 85 -0.93 -18.09 8.63
C PHE A 85 0.18 -17.17 9.14
N LEU A 86 1.39 -17.27 8.60
CA LEU A 86 2.52 -16.37 8.87
C LEU A 86 2.60 -15.21 7.88
N ASN A 87 1.79 -15.22 6.81
CA ASN A 87 1.79 -14.18 5.78
C ASN A 87 0.94 -12.98 6.22
N VAL A 88 1.44 -12.23 7.20
CA VAL A 88 0.72 -11.12 7.86
C VAL A 88 0.39 -9.99 6.87
N LYS A 89 1.23 -9.73 5.86
CA LYS A 89 1.05 -8.66 4.85
C LYS A 89 0.43 -9.13 3.50
N ASN A 90 0.05 -10.41 3.36
CA ASN A 90 -0.42 -10.98 2.08
C ASN A 90 0.53 -10.72 0.89
N VAL A 91 1.82 -10.82 1.12
CA VAL A 91 2.89 -10.67 0.13
C VAL A 91 3.37 -12.05 -0.30
N TYR A 92 3.59 -12.26 -1.60
CA TYR A 92 4.02 -13.54 -2.15
C TYR A 92 5.18 -13.35 -3.12
N PHE A 93 6.26 -14.09 -2.91
CA PHE A 93 7.39 -14.10 -3.84
C PHE A 93 7.12 -15.07 -4.99
N ALA A 94 7.31 -14.58 -6.21
CA ALA A 94 7.08 -15.34 -7.42
C ALA A 94 8.17 -15.06 -8.46
N GLN A 95 8.14 -15.84 -9.53
CA GLN A 95 9.03 -15.74 -10.67
C GLN A 95 8.21 -15.55 -11.94
N TYR A 96 8.65 -14.65 -12.81
CA TYR A 96 8.03 -14.33 -14.09
C TYR A 96 9.07 -14.37 -15.22
N GLY A 97 8.74 -15.03 -16.32
CA GLY A 97 9.58 -15.08 -17.53
C GLY A 97 9.28 -16.31 -18.38
N GLU A 98 9.65 -16.27 -19.67
CA GLU A 98 9.45 -17.42 -20.54
C GLU A 98 10.46 -18.53 -20.22
N PRO A 99 10.03 -19.81 -20.10
CA PRO A 99 10.94 -20.93 -19.87
C PRO A 99 12.04 -21.07 -20.94
N ARG A 100 11.79 -20.56 -22.15
CA ARG A 100 12.65 -20.69 -23.32
C ARG A 100 13.74 -19.61 -23.44
N GLU A 101 13.62 -18.49 -22.72
CA GLU A 101 14.54 -17.34 -22.83
C GLU A 101 15.54 -17.22 -21.66
N GLY A 102 15.72 -18.30 -20.88
CA GLY A 102 16.87 -18.42 -19.96
C GLY A 102 16.88 -17.52 -18.73
N GLY A 103 15.84 -16.71 -18.48
CA GLY A 103 15.80 -15.83 -17.31
C GLY A 103 14.41 -15.69 -16.69
N ARG A 104 14.18 -16.36 -15.56
CA ARG A 104 13.06 -16.05 -14.67
C ARG A 104 13.43 -14.85 -13.79
N ARG A 105 12.67 -13.76 -13.87
CA ARG A 105 12.83 -12.59 -13.01
C ARG A 105 11.99 -12.77 -11.75
N ARG A 106 12.54 -12.41 -10.58
CA ARG A 106 11.77 -12.39 -9.33
C ARG A 106 10.78 -11.22 -9.35
N VAL A 107 9.58 -11.48 -8.86
CA VAL A 107 8.49 -10.51 -8.70
C VAL A 107 7.84 -10.69 -7.35
N VAL A 108 7.28 -9.60 -6.83
CA VAL A 108 6.51 -9.59 -5.59
C VAL A 108 5.05 -9.43 -5.97
N LEU A 109 4.22 -10.33 -5.46
CA LEU A 109 2.78 -10.30 -5.64
C LEU A 109 2.15 -9.84 -4.33
N LYS A 110 1.32 -8.81 -4.38
CA LYS A 110 0.63 -8.26 -3.22
C LYS A 110 -0.86 -8.45 -3.37
N ARG A 111 -1.52 -8.84 -2.28
CA ARG A 111 -2.97 -8.72 -2.13
C ARG A 111 -3.20 -7.61 -1.11
N LEU A 112 -3.68 -6.48 -1.59
CA LEU A 112 -3.73 -5.17 -0.91
C LEU A 112 -4.74 -5.07 0.24
N GLY A 113 -4.97 -6.17 0.94
CA GLY A 113 -5.92 -6.30 2.03
C GLY A 113 -6.06 -7.75 2.46
N SER A 114 -6.28 -7.94 3.75
CA SER A 114 -6.58 -9.25 4.33
C SER A 114 -7.87 -9.83 3.74
N GLN A 115 -8.04 -11.15 3.87
CA GLN A 115 -9.29 -11.79 3.45
C GLN A 115 -10.52 -11.20 4.16
N ARG A 116 -10.36 -10.70 5.39
CA ARG A 116 -11.43 -10.06 6.16
C ARG A 116 -11.80 -8.70 5.60
N GLU A 117 -10.82 -7.83 5.34
CA GLU A 117 -11.04 -6.50 4.75
C GLU A 117 -11.64 -6.60 3.35
N LEU A 118 -11.13 -7.51 2.52
CA LEU A 118 -11.68 -7.76 1.19
C LEU A 118 -13.12 -8.30 1.23
N ALA A 119 -13.47 -9.11 2.24
CA ALA A 119 -14.84 -9.57 2.43
C ALA A 119 -15.76 -8.45 2.96
N GLN A 120 -15.25 -7.57 3.82
CA GLN A 120 -15.97 -6.38 4.28
C GLN A 120 -16.21 -5.39 3.14
N LEU A 121 -15.24 -5.22 2.25
CA LEU A 121 -15.38 -4.46 1.00
C LEU A 121 -16.49 -5.04 0.11
N ASP A 122 -16.48 -6.35 -0.13
CA ASP A 122 -17.56 -7.02 -0.89
C ASP A 122 -18.93 -6.75 -0.26
N GLN A 123 -19.02 -6.89 1.06
CA GLN A 123 -20.26 -6.68 1.79
C GLN A 123 -20.71 -5.22 1.74
N SER A 124 -19.79 -4.25 1.83
CA SER A 124 -20.12 -2.83 1.79
C SER A 124 -20.64 -2.43 0.41
N ILE A 125 -20.01 -2.91 -0.67
CA ILE A 125 -20.47 -2.74 -2.05
C ILE A 125 -21.89 -3.31 -2.21
N CYS A 126 -22.12 -4.55 -1.77
CA CYS A 126 -23.43 -5.19 -1.88
C CYS A 126 -24.51 -4.48 -1.08
N LYS A 127 -24.21 -4.07 0.16
CA LYS A 127 -25.16 -3.33 1.01
C LYS A 127 -25.57 -2.02 0.35
N ARG A 128 -24.62 -1.26 -0.20
CA ARG A 128 -24.90 0.03 -0.87
C ARG A 128 -25.66 -0.15 -2.19
N ALA A 129 -25.35 -1.19 -2.96
CA ALA A 129 -25.94 -1.42 -4.28
C ALA A 129 -27.34 -2.08 -4.24
N THR A 130 -27.58 -2.98 -3.28
CA THR A 130 -28.79 -3.82 -3.27
C THR A 130 -29.48 -3.91 -1.91
N GLY A 131 -28.96 -3.27 -0.86
CA GLY A 131 -29.44 -3.40 0.51
C GLY A 131 -29.18 -4.77 1.15
N ARG A 132 -28.43 -5.67 0.49
CA ARG A 132 -28.19 -7.05 0.96
C ARG A 132 -26.71 -7.27 1.27
N PRO A 133 -26.36 -8.17 2.21
CA PRO A 133 -24.96 -8.43 2.57
C PRO A 133 -24.18 -9.22 1.50
N ARG A 134 -24.88 -9.84 0.53
CA ARG A 134 -24.27 -10.62 -0.55
C ARG A 134 -24.99 -10.32 -1.86
N CYS A 135 -24.23 -10.24 -2.93
CA CYS A 135 -24.68 -9.92 -4.26
C CYS A 135 -23.62 -10.36 -5.29
N ASP A 136 -23.98 -10.34 -6.57
CA ASP A 136 -23.01 -10.38 -7.66
C ASP A 136 -22.37 -9.00 -7.83
N LEU A 137 -21.06 -8.90 -7.55
CA LEU A 137 -20.34 -7.63 -7.61
C LEU A 137 -20.32 -7.04 -9.02
N LEU A 138 -20.34 -7.88 -10.06
CA LEU A 138 -20.39 -7.43 -11.44
C LEU A 138 -21.66 -6.60 -11.72
N GLN A 139 -22.78 -7.02 -11.13
CA GLN A 139 -24.07 -6.35 -11.27
C GLN A 139 -24.28 -5.23 -10.25
N ALA A 140 -23.61 -5.31 -9.11
CA ALA A 140 -23.76 -4.36 -8.01
C ALA A 140 -22.93 -3.09 -8.20
N MET A 141 -21.69 -3.19 -8.70
CA MET A 141 -20.78 -2.05 -8.86
C MET A 141 -21.40 -0.88 -9.64
N PRO A 142 -22.10 -1.09 -10.78
CA PRO A 142 -22.78 0.00 -11.52
C PRO A 142 -23.89 0.72 -10.75
N ARG A 143 -24.35 0.20 -9.60
CA ARG A 143 -25.40 0.80 -8.77
C ARG A 143 -24.87 1.59 -7.57
N THR A 144 -23.57 1.50 -7.31
CA THR A 144 -22.91 2.21 -6.21
C THR A 144 -22.66 3.68 -6.54
N GLU A 145 -22.26 4.47 -5.54
CA GLU A 145 -21.79 5.84 -5.73
C GLU A 145 -20.60 5.95 -6.70
N PHE A 146 -19.77 4.91 -6.82
CA PHE A 146 -18.68 4.85 -7.80
C PHE A 146 -19.15 4.98 -9.25
N ALA A 147 -20.38 4.57 -9.55
CA ALA A 147 -20.99 4.72 -10.88
C ALA A 147 -21.71 6.07 -11.05
N ARG A 148 -22.10 6.72 -9.94
CA ARG A 148 -22.74 8.04 -9.95
C ARG A 148 -21.73 9.17 -9.96
N LEU A 149 -20.53 8.90 -9.46
CA LEU A 149 -19.36 9.74 -9.69
C LEU A 149 -19.18 9.88 -11.21
N ASN A 150 -19.38 11.12 -11.65
CA ASN A 150 -19.35 11.55 -13.02
C ASN A 150 -20.48 11.00 -13.89
N GLY A 151 -21.63 11.70 -13.87
CA GLY A 151 -22.47 11.84 -15.07
C GLY A 151 -21.66 12.43 -16.24
N ASP A 152 -21.98 13.62 -16.75
CA ASP A 152 -21.25 14.24 -17.87
C ASP A 152 -19.83 14.76 -17.55
N VAL A 153 -19.34 14.55 -16.31
CA VAL A 153 -18.07 15.13 -15.85
C VAL A 153 -16.89 14.35 -16.43
N ARG A 154 -16.17 15.02 -17.33
CA ARG A 154 -15.06 14.47 -18.13
C ARG A 154 -13.73 14.37 -17.35
N LEU A 155 -13.72 14.60 -16.04
CA LEU A 155 -12.53 14.76 -15.17
C LEU A 155 -12.76 14.24 -13.74
N LEU A 156 -11.69 13.83 -13.05
CA LEU A 156 -11.72 13.53 -11.61
C LEU A 156 -11.44 14.82 -10.83
N THR A 157 -12.36 15.26 -9.96
CA THR A 157 -12.23 16.55 -9.25
C THR A 157 -11.89 16.36 -7.76
N PRO A 158 -11.22 17.33 -7.12
CA PRO A 158 -10.87 17.27 -5.70
C PRO A 158 -12.07 16.96 -4.79
N GLU A 159 -13.19 17.65 -4.99
CA GLU A 159 -14.38 17.56 -4.15
C GLU A 159 -15.03 16.16 -4.17
N ALA A 160 -14.76 15.41 -5.24
CA ALA A 160 -15.32 14.08 -5.44
C ALA A 160 -14.59 13.00 -4.62
N VAL A 161 -13.31 13.19 -4.33
CA VAL A 161 -12.42 12.17 -3.76
C VAL A 161 -11.67 12.60 -2.50
N GLU A 162 -11.84 13.84 -2.06
CA GLU A 162 -11.22 14.36 -0.85
C GLU A 162 -11.52 13.46 0.35
N GLY A 163 -10.45 13.06 1.05
CA GLY A 163 -10.53 12.25 2.26
C GLY A 163 -10.79 10.75 2.05
N TRP A 164 -10.79 10.26 0.80
CA TRP A 164 -11.01 8.83 0.52
C TRP A 164 -9.85 7.93 0.96
N SER A 165 -8.62 8.43 0.86
CA SER A 165 -7.39 7.76 1.30
C SER A 165 -6.31 8.80 1.57
N ASP A 166 -5.19 8.39 2.15
CA ASP A 166 -4.05 9.28 2.44
C ASP A 166 -3.56 10.00 1.17
N LEU A 167 -3.55 9.30 0.03
CA LEU A 167 -3.15 9.86 -1.28
C LEU A 167 -4.00 11.05 -1.71
N VAL A 168 -5.29 11.06 -1.37
CA VAL A 168 -6.25 12.12 -1.72
C VAL A 168 -6.85 12.77 -0.47
N HIS A 169 -6.08 12.85 0.60
CA HIS A 169 -6.48 13.59 1.79
C HIS A 169 -6.63 15.10 1.50
N CYS A 170 -5.75 15.64 0.67
CA CYS A 170 -5.80 17.03 0.18
C CYS A 170 -5.50 17.09 -1.33
N PRO A 171 -6.43 16.60 -2.17
CA PRO A 171 -6.15 16.41 -3.58
C PRO A 171 -6.07 17.76 -4.32
N SER A 172 -5.08 17.89 -5.20
CA SER A 172 -5.05 18.96 -6.21
C SER A 172 -5.53 18.42 -7.55
N GLN A 173 -6.11 19.28 -8.40
CA GLN A 173 -6.46 18.86 -9.76
C GLN A 173 -5.24 18.30 -10.51
N ARG A 174 -4.05 18.85 -10.28
CA ARG A 174 -2.79 18.38 -10.89
C ARG A 174 -2.43 16.96 -10.47
N LEU A 175 -2.65 16.61 -9.19
CA LEU A 175 -2.46 15.26 -8.69
C LEU A 175 -3.46 14.29 -9.34
N LEU A 176 -4.74 14.67 -9.39
CA LEU A 176 -5.79 13.83 -9.98
C LEU A 176 -5.57 13.62 -11.48
N ASP A 177 -5.18 14.66 -12.22
CA ASP A 177 -4.84 14.56 -13.64
C ASP A 177 -3.64 13.63 -13.85
N ARG A 178 -2.63 13.69 -12.96
CA ARG A 178 -1.47 12.78 -12.99
C ARG A 178 -1.87 11.34 -12.72
N LEU A 179 -2.73 11.09 -11.73
CA LEU A 179 -3.26 9.76 -11.39
C LEU A 179 -3.96 9.11 -12.58
N VAL A 180 -4.88 9.85 -13.22
CA VAL A 180 -5.62 9.34 -14.39
C VAL A 180 -4.67 9.12 -15.57
N ARG A 181 -3.77 10.08 -15.83
CA ARG A 181 -2.82 10.02 -16.96
C ARG A 181 -1.87 8.84 -16.88
N ARG A 182 -1.42 8.49 -15.67
CA ARG A 182 -0.44 7.42 -15.40
C ARG A 182 -1.08 6.06 -15.13
N TYR A 183 -2.41 5.97 -15.12
CA TYR A 183 -3.10 4.70 -14.90
C TYR A 183 -2.75 3.66 -15.97
N ALA A 184 -2.08 2.58 -15.55
CA ALA A 184 -1.47 1.57 -16.41
C ALA A 184 -2.37 0.34 -16.66
N GLU A 185 -3.57 0.31 -16.08
CA GLU A 185 -4.55 -0.77 -16.30
C GLU A 185 -5.44 -0.55 -17.53
N THR A 186 -5.11 0.45 -18.35
CA THR A 186 -5.74 0.72 -19.65
C THR A 186 -4.74 0.55 -20.79
N LYS A 187 -5.24 0.30 -22.01
CA LYS A 187 -4.42 0.24 -23.22
C LYS A 187 -4.07 1.64 -23.76
N ASP A 188 -4.89 2.64 -23.43
CA ASP A 188 -4.77 4.00 -23.93
C ASP A 188 -4.17 4.94 -22.86
N SER A 189 -3.04 4.53 -22.28
CA SER A 189 -2.32 5.30 -21.27
C SER A 189 -1.90 6.68 -21.81
N GLY A 190 -2.02 7.74 -21.01
CA GLY A 190 -1.57 9.09 -21.36
C GLY A 190 -2.65 10.17 -21.50
N SER A 191 -3.94 9.79 -21.45
CA SER A 191 -5.07 10.73 -21.32
C SER A 191 -5.40 11.00 -19.85
N PHE A 192 -5.66 12.26 -19.48
CA PHE A 192 -6.16 12.63 -18.15
C PHE A 192 -7.69 12.62 -18.06
N LEU A 193 -8.40 12.42 -19.18
CA LEU A 193 -9.86 12.40 -19.22
C LEU A 193 -10.40 11.01 -18.88
N LEU A 194 -11.27 10.94 -17.86
CA LEU A 194 -11.89 9.69 -17.42
C LEU A 194 -12.79 9.04 -18.49
N ARG A 195 -13.33 9.82 -19.43
CA ARG A 195 -14.17 9.30 -20.54
C ARG A 195 -13.42 8.34 -21.48
N ASN A 196 -12.09 8.40 -21.47
CA ASN A 196 -11.26 7.51 -22.30
C ASN A 196 -11.03 6.16 -21.61
N LEU A 197 -11.35 6.05 -20.31
CA LEU A 197 -11.37 4.78 -19.60
C LEU A 197 -12.70 4.08 -19.83
N LYS A 198 -12.67 2.76 -19.99
CA LYS A 198 -13.90 1.95 -19.95
C LYS A 198 -14.53 2.05 -18.57
N ASP A 199 -15.83 1.80 -18.46
CA ASP A 199 -16.52 1.81 -17.17
C ASP A 199 -15.88 0.88 -16.13
N SER A 200 -15.41 -0.30 -16.56
CA SER A 200 -14.70 -1.23 -15.69
C SER A 200 -13.34 -0.69 -15.22
N GLU A 201 -12.59 -0.01 -16.09
CA GLU A 201 -11.27 0.57 -15.78
C GLU A 201 -11.44 1.77 -14.83
N ARG A 202 -12.46 2.59 -15.06
CA ARG A 202 -12.84 3.69 -14.16
C ARG A 202 -13.23 3.17 -12.78
N MET A 203 -14.04 2.12 -12.70
CA MET A 203 -14.41 1.50 -11.42
C MET A 203 -13.20 0.92 -10.69
N GLN A 204 -12.26 0.30 -11.41
CA GLN A 204 -11.01 -0.23 -10.82
C GLN A 204 -10.13 0.90 -10.28
N LEU A 205 -9.98 2.01 -11.01
CA LEU A 205 -9.26 3.20 -10.56
C LEU A 205 -9.86 3.74 -9.25
N LEU A 206 -11.17 4.00 -9.23
CA LEU A 206 -11.84 4.59 -8.07
C LEU A 206 -11.84 3.65 -6.85
N LEU A 207 -12.03 2.34 -7.07
CA LEU A 207 -11.93 1.35 -6.01
C LEU A 207 -10.52 1.29 -5.43
N THR A 208 -9.50 1.28 -6.29
CA THR A 208 -8.10 1.26 -5.84
C THR A 208 -7.79 2.52 -5.04
N LEU A 209 -8.21 3.69 -5.53
CA LEU A 209 -8.04 4.96 -4.84
C LEU A 209 -8.69 5.00 -3.45
N ALA A 210 -9.88 4.40 -3.30
CA ALA A 210 -10.63 4.38 -2.06
C ALA A 210 -10.22 3.26 -1.08
N PHE A 211 -9.73 2.13 -1.57
CA PHE A 211 -9.45 0.96 -0.74
C PHE A 211 -7.97 0.82 -0.37
N ASN A 212 -7.08 0.88 -1.36
CA ASN A 212 -5.65 0.81 -1.14
C ASN A 212 -4.92 1.53 -2.30
N PRO A 213 -4.41 2.76 -2.07
CA PRO A 213 -3.86 3.59 -3.12
C PRO A 213 -2.45 3.19 -3.57
N GLU A 214 -1.80 2.18 -2.95
CA GLU A 214 -0.41 1.78 -3.24
C GLU A 214 -0.15 1.64 -4.75
N PRO A 215 -0.96 0.88 -5.53
CA PRO A 215 -0.69 0.74 -6.96
C PRO A 215 -0.73 2.07 -7.71
N LEU A 216 -1.58 3.00 -7.28
CA LEU A 216 -1.71 4.31 -7.91
C LEU A 216 -0.53 5.22 -7.57
N VAL A 217 0.04 5.11 -6.37
CA VAL A 217 1.31 5.77 -6.00
C VAL A 217 2.42 5.25 -6.89
N LEU A 218 2.62 3.93 -6.97
CA LEU A 218 3.69 3.31 -7.78
C LEU A 218 3.56 3.63 -9.29
N GLN A 219 2.33 3.75 -9.79
CA GLN A 219 2.08 4.14 -11.19
C GLN A 219 2.31 5.64 -11.42
N SER A 220 1.89 6.48 -10.48
CA SER A 220 1.93 7.93 -10.62
C SER A 220 3.28 8.52 -10.29
N PHE A 221 4.11 7.84 -9.51
CA PHE A 221 5.45 8.28 -9.13
C PHE A 221 6.45 7.17 -9.46
N PRO A 222 6.64 6.87 -10.76
CA PRO A 222 7.33 5.66 -11.15
C PRO A 222 8.85 5.85 -11.13
N SER A 223 9.57 4.74 -10.94
CA SER A 223 11.04 4.73 -10.80
C SER A 223 11.79 5.24 -12.04
N ASP A 224 11.19 5.14 -13.23
CA ASP A 224 11.77 5.65 -14.49
C ASP A 224 11.73 7.19 -14.58
N GLU A 225 10.89 7.85 -13.77
CA GLU A 225 10.94 9.30 -13.54
C GLU A 225 11.87 9.69 -12.36
N GLY A 226 12.63 8.73 -11.82
CA GLY A 226 13.59 8.94 -10.75
C GLY A 226 13.06 8.70 -9.34
N TRP A 227 11.76 8.46 -9.15
CA TRP A 227 11.19 8.25 -7.81
C TRP A 227 11.70 6.97 -7.13
N PRO A 228 11.93 6.97 -5.80
CA PRO A 228 12.55 5.85 -5.09
C PRO A 228 11.56 4.72 -4.73
N PHE A 229 10.61 4.43 -5.62
CA PHE A 229 9.60 3.38 -5.41
C PHE A 229 9.90 2.13 -6.22
N ALA A 230 9.41 0.99 -5.73
CA ALA A 230 9.38 -0.24 -6.49
C ALA A 230 8.51 -0.06 -7.77
N LYS A 231 8.92 -0.72 -8.84
CA LYS A 231 8.28 -0.64 -10.14
C LYS A 231 7.00 -1.48 -10.18
N TYR A 232 5.87 -0.80 -10.37
CA TYR A 232 4.61 -1.44 -10.72
C TYR A 232 4.73 -2.19 -12.06
N LEU A 233 4.29 -3.45 -12.09
CA LEU A 233 4.35 -4.28 -13.29
C LEU A 233 2.98 -4.49 -13.94
N GLY A 234 1.92 -4.59 -13.12
CA GLY A 234 0.55 -4.81 -13.55
C GLY A 234 -0.28 -5.51 -12.48
N ALA A 235 -1.57 -5.70 -12.75
CA ALA A 235 -2.48 -6.41 -11.86
C ALA A 235 -3.28 -7.51 -12.57
N CYS A 236 -3.77 -8.46 -11.79
CA CYS A 236 -4.81 -9.37 -12.22
C CYS A 236 -5.80 -9.70 -11.10
N GLY A 237 -7.05 -9.26 -11.27
CA GLY A 237 -8.08 -9.41 -10.25
C GLY A 237 -7.68 -8.62 -8.99
N ARG A 238 -7.65 -9.27 -7.83
CA ARG A 238 -7.24 -8.65 -6.55
C ARG A 238 -5.79 -8.89 -6.19
N MET A 239 -4.95 -9.12 -7.20
CA MET A 239 -3.51 -9.32 -7.03
C MET A 239 -2.76 -8.30 -7.87
N VAL A 240 -1.81 -7.63 -7.24
CA VAL A 240 -0.90 -6.67 -7.87
C VAL A 240 0.49 -7.29 -7.96
N ALA A 241 1.19 -7.04 -9.06
CA ALA A 241 2.56 -7.46 -9.29
C ALA A 241 3.49 -6.25 -9.32
N VAL A 242 4.55 -6.32 -8.52
CA VAL A 242 5.61 -5.34 -8.39
C VAL A 242 6.95 -6.05 -8.63
N ASN A 243 7.97 -5.34 -9.10
CA ASN A 243 9.29 -5.94 -9.23
C ASN A 243 9.86 -6.32 -7.85
N TYR A 244 10.63 -7.39 -7.80
CA TYR A 244 11.45 -7.67 -6.63
C TYR A 244 12.68 -6.75 -6.62
N VAL A 245 12.89 -6.04 -5.52
CA VAL A 245 14.06 -5.18 -5.30
C VAL A 245 15.19 -5.99 -4.66
N GLY A 246 14.94 -6.55 -3.47
CA GLY A 246 15.97 -7.21 -2.67
C GLY A 246 15.46 -7.59 -1.30
N GLU A 247 16.38 -7.74 -0.34
CA GLU A 247 16.06 -8.00 1.06
C GLU A 247 15.62 -6.72 1.77
N GLU A 248 14.69 -6.85 2.71
CA GLU A 248 14.21 -5.74 3.55
C GLU A 248 15.32 -5.21 4.47
N LEU A 249 15.20 -3.99 4.99
CA LEU A 249 16.22 -3.40 5.88
C LEU A 249 16.45 -4.23 7.14
N TRP A 250 15.45 -4.98 7.62
CA TRP A 250 15.59 -5.85 8.79
C TRP A 250 16.74 -6.87 8.65
N SER A 251 17.04 -7.31 7.42
CA SER A 251 18.13 -8.24 7.15
C SER A 251 19.53 -7.62 7.34
N TYR A 252 19.64 -6.30 7.51
CA TYR A 252 20.91 -5.56 7.59
C TYR A 252 21.26 -5.04 9.00
N PHE A 253 20.48 -5.37 10.03
CA PHE A 253 20.74 -4.94 11.41
C PHE A 253 22.12 -5.39 11.93
N ASN A 254 22.55 -6.59 11.54
CA ASN A 254 23.86 -7.15 11.88
C ASN A 254 24.92 -6.93 10.80
N ALA A 255 24.67 -6.06 9.81
CA ALA A 255 25.66 -5.75 8.78
C ALA A 255 26.82 -4.91 9.36
N PRO A 256 28.00 -4.90 8.71
CA PRO A 256 29.10 -4.05 9.12
C PRO A 256 28.69 -2.58 9.24
N TRP A 257 29.29 -1.86 10.19
CA TRP A 257 28.99 -0.45 10.47
C TRP A 257 28.94 0.43 9.20
N GLU A 258 29.96 0.30 8.34
CA GLU A 258 30.04 1.04 7.08
C GLU A 258 28.80 0.84 6.19
N LYS A 259 28.27 -0.38 6.14
CA LYS A 259 27.06 -0.67 5.37
C LYS A 259 25.82 -0.06 6.00
N ARG A 260 25.70 -0.08 7.33
CA ARG A 260 24.55 0.54 8.03
C ARG A 260 24.56 2.06 7.91
N VAL A 261 25.73 2.70 7.95
CA VAL A 261 25.89 4.15 7.70
C VAL A 261 25.47 4.50 6.28
N ASP A 262 25.93 3.74 5.28
CA ASP A 262 25.52 3.91 3.89
C ASP A 262 24.00 3.81 3.73
N LEU A 263 23.36 2.79 4.31
CA LEU A 263 21.91 2.62 4.24
C LEU A 263 21.14 3.74 4.97
N ALA A 264 21.61 4.18 6.14
CA ALA A 264 21.01 5.28 6.89
C ALA A 264 21.11 6.61 6.13
N TRP A 265 22.23 6.85 5.45
CA TRP A 265 22.40 8.02 4.58
C TRP A 265 21.41 8.00 3.40
N GLN A 266 21.29 6.86 2.72
CA GLN A 266 20.33 6.72 1.61
C GLN A 266 18.88 6.93 2.03
N LEU A 267 18.51 6.51 3.25
CA LEU A 267 17.19 6.83 3.82
C LEU A 267 16.96 8.35 3.90
N MET A 268 17.94 9.10 4.40
CA MET A 268 17.85 10.57 4.45
C MET A 268 17.77 11.21 3.06
N GLU A 269 18.51 10.67 2.08
CA GLU A 269 18.41 11.13 0.69
C GLU A 269 17.01 10.87 0.10
N ILE A 270 16.38 9.73 0.42
CA ILE A 270 15.02 9.43 -0.01
C ILE A 270 14.04 10.47 0.55
N ALA A 271 14.12 10.82 1.84
CA ALA A 271 13.28 11.87 2.42
C ALA A 271 13.49 13.22 1.70
N GLU A 272 14.74 13.64 1.51
CA GLU A 272 15.02 14.87 0.78
C GLU A 272 14.43 14.84 -0.64
N GLN A 273 14.56 13.70 -1.34
CA GLN A 273 14.03 13.53 -2.69
C GLN A 273 12.49 13.57 -2.75
N LEU A 274 11.81 12.93 -1.80
CA LEU A 274 10.35 12.88 -1.76
C LEU A 274 9.74 14.26 -1.51
N THR A 275 10.42 15.13 -0.76
CA THR A 275 9.96 16.51 -0.51
C THR A 275 10.47 17.55 -1.49
N ASN A 276 11.72 17.43 -1.95
CA ASN A 276 12.37 18.38 -2.84
C ASN A 276 12.72 17.72 -4.18
N ASN A 277 11.79 17.88 -5.13
CA ASN A 277 11.91 17.38 -6.49
C ASN A 277 11.38 18.38 -7.52
N ASP A 278 11.74 18.13 -8.78
CA ASP A 278 11.38 18.95 -9.94
C ASP A 278 9.88 18.94 -10.25
N PHE A 279 9.13 17.97 -9.73
CA PHE A 279 7.69 17.86 -9.97
C PHE A 279 6.86 18.73 -9.02
N GLU A 280 7.47 19.44 -8.07
CA GLU A 280 6.77 20.27 -7.07
C GLU A 280 5.66 19.52 -6.31
N PHE A 281 5.79 18.20 -6.15
CA PHE A 281 4.97 17.40 -5.23
C PHE A 281 5.83 17.05 -4.02
N ALA A 282 5.29 17.09 -2.82
CA ALA A 282 5.92 16.52 -1.63
C ALA A 282 5.15 15.25 -1.25
N LEU A 283 5.87 14.15 -1.04
CA LEU A 283 5.29 12.85 -0.70
C LEU A 283 5.72 12.49 0.73
N TYR A 284 4.76 12.29 1.63
CA TYR A 284 5.04 11.94 3.01
C TYR A 284 4.61 10.51 3.29
N LEU A 285 5.56 9.69 3.73
CA LEU A 285 5.27 8.36 4.25
C LEU A 285 4.71 8.52 5.67
N LEU A 286 3.46 8.11 5.88
CA LEU A 286 2.80 8.21 7.18
C LEU A 286 3.09 7.01 8.09
N ASP A 287 3.59 5.92 7.51
CA ASP A 287 4.08 4.75 8.22
C ASP A 287 5.49 4.39 7.71
N VAL A 288 6.49 4.57 8.58
CA VAL A 288 7.89 4.30 8.28
C VAL A 288 8.36 3.14 9.14
N SER A 289 8.63 2.02 8.48
CA SER A 289 9.13 0.80 9.11
C SER A 289 10.17 0.12 8.22
N PHE A 290 11.01 -0.73 8.81
CA PHE A 290 12.14 -1.36 8.10
C PHE A 290 11.72 -2.29 6.96
N ASP A 291 10.52 -2.87 7.04
CA ASP A 291 9.92 -3.72 6.02
C ASP A 291 9.30 -2.93 4.85
N ASN A 292 9.19 -1.60 4.97
CA ASN A 292 8.74 -0.73 3.87
C ASN A 292 9.87 -0.42 2.87
N PHE A 293 11.11 -0.79 3.19
CA PHE A 293 12.29 -0.54 2.37
C PHE A 293 13.04 -1.83 2.08
N ALA A 294 13.57 -1.94 0.85
CA ALA A 294 14.43 -3.04 0.45
C ALA A 294 15.72 -2.54 -0.20
N VAL A 295 16.77 -3.35 -0.10
CA VAL A 295 18.10 -3.03 -0.59
C VAL A 295 18.42 -3.87 -1.82
N GLY A 296 18.71 -3.21 -2.94
CA GLY A 296 19.11 -3.86 -4.17
C GLY A 296 20.40 -4.68 -3.99
N PRO A 297 20.43 -5.98 -4.33
CA PRO A 297 21.57 -6.85 -4.02
C PRO A 297 22.83 -6.55 -4.85
N ARG A 298 22.70 -5.77 -5.93
CA ARG A 298 23.82 -5.48 -6.85
C ARG A 298 24.35 -4.07 -6.70
N ASP A 299 23.46 -3.10 -6.60
CA ASP A 299 23.75 -1.68 -6.52
C ASP A 299 23.72 -1.15 -5.08
N GLY A 300 23.22 -1.94 -4.12
CA GLY A 300 23.14 -1.55 -2.71
C GLY A 300 22.16 -0.42 -2.45
N LYS A 301 21.28 -0.10 -3.41
CA LYS A 301 20.34 1.02 -3.35
C LYS A 301 19.13 0.69 -2.50
N VAL A 302 18.75 1.60 -1.61
CA VAL A 302 17.51 1.53 -0.85
C VAL A 302 16.34 1.99 -1.73
N ILE A 303 15.26 1.21 -1.76
CA ILE A 303 14.03 1.49 -2.51
C ILE A 303 12.83 1.25 -1.61
N ILE A 304 11.83 2.11 -1.70
CA ILE A 304 10.54 1.97 -1.03
C ILE A 304 9.74 0.87 -1.72
N VAL A 305 9.43 -0.20 -1.00
CA VAL A 305 8.65 -1.34 -1.50
C VAL A 305 7.21 -1.33 -1.00
N ASP A 306 6.88 -0.51 -0.02
CA ASP A 306 5.53 -0.35 0.54
C ASP A 306 5.09 1.13 0.46
N ALA A 307 3.94 1.37 -0.17
CA ALA A 307 3.43 2.71 -0.44
C ALA A 307 1.91 2.82 -0.13
N GLU A 308 1.43 2.04 0.84
CA GLU A 308 0.03 2.06 1.27
C GLU A 308 -0.38 3.39 1.91
N ASN A 309 0.49 3.99 2.73
CA ASN A 309 0.21 5.20 3.50
C ASN A 309 1.08 6.39 3.06
N VAL A 310 0.79 6.93 1.87
CA VAL A 310 1.49 8.10 1.32
C VAL A 310 0.54 9.28 1.18
N LEU A 311 0.84 10.36 1.88
CA LEU A 311 0.21 11.66 1.66
C LEU A 311 0.92 12.40 0.53
N VAL A 312 0.18 13.01 -0.38
CA VAL A 312 0.76 13.83 -1.46
C VAL A 312 0.29 15.27 -1.38
N ALA A 313 1.25 16.18 -1.26
CA ALA A 313 1.02 17.62 -1.21
C ALA A 313 1.51 18.30 -2.49
N ASP A 314 0.64 19.11 -3.11
CA ASP A 314 1.00 19.91 -4.27
C ASP A 314 1.62 21.26 -3.84
N LYS A 315 2.96 21.36 -3.88
CA LYS A 315 3.69 22.56 -3.44
C LYS A 315 3.29 23.80 -4.24
N ARG A 316 2.93 23.64 -5.52
CA ARG A 316 2.48 24.75 -6.37
C ARG A 316 1.13 25.29 -5.90
N LEU A 317 0.17 24.42 -5.63
CA LEU A 317 -1.14 24.81 -5.09
C LEU A 317 -0.98 25.50 -3.72
N ILE A 318 -0.08 24.98 -2.88
CA ILE A 318 0.21 25.56 -1.56
C ILE A 318 0.79 26.98 -1.72
N ARG A 319 1.83 27.18 -2.55
CA ARG A 319 2.42 28.51 -2.79
C ARG A 319 1.41 29.52 -3.31
N GLN A 320 0.61 29.14 -4.30
CA GLN A 320 -0.42 30.01 -4.89
C GLN A 320 -1.42 30.50 -3.85
N SER A 321 -1.82 29.61 -2.94
CA SER A 321 -2.76 29.98 -1.89
C SER A 321 -2.17 30.93 -0.84
N TRP A 322 -0.88 30.81 -0.54
CA TRP A 322 -0.17 31.71 0.35
C TRP A 322 -0.06 33.10 -0.27
N SER A 323 0.22 33.17 -1.58
CA SER A 323 0.20 34.44 -2.31
C SER A 323 -1.19 35.10 -2.28
N ALA A 324 -2.26 34.32 -2.49
CA ALA A 324 -3.62 34.82 -2.43
C ALA A 324 -4.01 35.31 -1.02
N MET A 325 -3.62 34.59 0.04
CA MET A 325 -3.81 35.04 1.43
C MET A 325 -3.09 36.36 1.70
N ALA A 326 -1.80 36.45 1.34
CA ALA A 326 -0.99 37.64 1.57
C ALA A 326 -1.58 38.86 0.84
N GLN A 327 -2.06 38.66 -0.40
CA GLN A 327 -2.75 39.70 -1.16
C GLN A 327 -4.07 40.13 -0.50
N SER A 328 -4.88 39.17 -0.01
CA SER A 328 -6.11 39.49 0.71
C SER A 328 -5.83 40.32 1.98
N GLN A 329 -4.81 39.98 2.75
CA GLN A 329 -4.41 40.74 3.95
C GLN A 329 -3.91 42.15 3.61
N LEU A 330 -3.11 42.29 2.54
CA LEU A 330 -2.64 43.60 2.07
C LEU A 330 -3.78 44.49 1.58
N THR A 331 -4.78 43.94 0.88
CA THR A 331 -5.96 44.70 0.43
C THR A 331 -6.90 45.10 1.58
N ALA A 332 -6.98 44.28 2.64
CA ALA A 332 -7.75 44.61 3.84
C ALA A 332 -7.09 45.74 4.66
N ALA A 333 -5.76 45.87 4.59
CA ALA A 333 -5.00 46.91 5.29
C ALA A 333 -4.97 48.27 4.56
N SER A 334 -5.45 48.36 3.31
CA SER A 334 -5.22 49.54 2.44
C SER A 334 -6.47 50.17 1.80
N GLY A 335 -7.70 49.76 2.17
CA GLY A 335 -8.93 50.33 1.61
C GLY A 335 -9.87 50.94 2.66
N PRO A 336 -10.51 52.11 2.42
CA PRO A 336 -11.68 52.51 3.19
C PRO A 336 -12.84 51.58 2.86
N SER A 337 -13.65 51.26 3.86
CA SER A 337 -14.77 50.31 3.82
C SER A 337 -15.81 50.67 2.75
N VAL A 338 -15.65 50.15 1.54
CA VAL A 338 -16.70 50.10 0.52
C VAL A 338 -17.38 48.73 0.61
N GLN A 339 -18.63 48.74 1.06
CA GLN A 339 -19.52 47.57 1.07
C GLN A 339 -19.62 47.00 -0.36
N ARG A 340 -18.94 45.89 -0.62
CA ARG A 340 -19.24 45.01 -1.74
C ARG A 340 -20.03 43.81 -1.22
N SER A 341 -21.12 43.52 -1.91
CA SER A 341 -22.11 42.51 -1.60
C SER A 341 -21.48 41.13 -1.35
N PRO A 342 -21.86 40.40 -0.28
CA PRO A 342 -21.11 39.24 0.23
C PRO A 342 -21.40 37.91 -0.49
N THR A 343 -22.12 37.92 -1.61
CA THR A 343 -22.75 36.70 -2.14
C THR A 343 -21.85 35.86 -3.07
N SER A 344 -20.77 36.42 -3.61
CA SER A 344 -19.87 35.72 -4.56
C SER A 344 -18.45 35.47 -4.06
N ALA A 345 -18.04 36.07 -2.93
CA ALA A 345 -16.74 35.81 -2.29
C ALA A 345 -16.80 34.66 -1.26
N SER A 346 -18.00 34.33 -0.76
CA SER A 346 -18.19 33.27 0.26
C SER A 346 -18.05 31.85 -0.31
N GLN A 347 -18.36 31.64 -1.60
CA GLN A 347 -18.24 30.34 -2.25
C GLN A 347 -16.81 29.97 -2.63
N LEU A 348 -15.90 30.93 -2.79
CA LEU A 348 -14.46 30.65 -3.00
C LEU A 348 -13.70 30.49 -1.66
N ALA A 349 -14.15 31.20 -0.62
CA ALA A 349 -13.57 31.12 0.73
C ALA A 349 -14.01 29.85 1.51
N GLY A 350 -15.18 29.27 1.20
CA GLY A 350 -15.69 28.07 1.86
C GLY A 350 -14.96 26.77 1.49
N ILE A 351 -14.46 26.66 0.26
CA ILE A 351 -13.75 25.46 -0.24
C ILE A 351 -12.26 25.49 0.13
N THR A 352 -11.73 26.68 0.42
CA THR A 352 -10.33 26.86 0.87
C THR A 352 -10.16 26.61 2.38
N GLY A 353 -11.21 26.78 3.19
CA GLY A 353 -11.15 26.76 4.66
C GLY A 353 -10.72 25.43 5.30
N THR A 354 -11.06 24.28 4.71
CA THR A 354 -10.69 22.95 5.24
C THR A 354 -9.26 22.55 4.84
N CYS A 355 -8.87 22.82 3.61
CA CYS A 355 -7.48 22.68 3.15
C CYS A 355 -6.52 23.71 3.79
N HIS A 356 -7.01 24.79 4.40
CA HIS A 356 -6.18 25.77 5.11
C HIS A 356 -5.49 25.19 6.36
N HIS A 357 -6.19 24.37 7.16
CA HIS A 357 -5.58 23.69 8.30
C HIS A 357 -4.66 22.55 7.85
N ALA A 358 -5.01 21.86 6.76
CA ALA A 358 -4.15 20.84 6.16
C ALA A 358 -2.82 21.39 5.60
N ARG A 359 -2.76 22.68 5.23
CA ARG A 359 -1.49 23.33 4.86
C ARG A 359 -0.54 23.53 6.03
N GLN A 360 -1.06 23.76 7.23
CA GLN A 360 -0.24 23.78 8.46
C GLN A 360 0.19 22.37 8.84
N ILE A 361 -0.68 21.37 8.64
CA ILE A 361 -0.34 19.95 8.78
C ILE A 361 0.74 19.54 7.77
N CYS A 362 0.71 20.03 6.52
CA CYS A 362 1.78 19.79 5.55
C CYS A 362 3.12 20.37 6.02
N VAL A 363 3.15 21.54 6.64
CA VAL A 363 4.40 22.11 7.21
C VAL A 363 4.90 21.27 8.39
N LEU A 364 4.00 20.81 9.27
CA LEU A 364 4.35 19.86 10.33
C LEU A 364 4.87 18.53 9.75
N LEU A 365 4.32 18.06 8.63
CA LEU A 365 4.74 16.84 7.97
C LEU A 365 6.12 16.95 7.31
N VAL A 366 6.51 18.14 6.83
CA VAL A 366 7.90 18.41 6.42
C VAL A 366 8.86 18.18 7.60
N GLU A 367 8.50 18.62 8.80
CA GLU A 367 9.31 18.34 9.99
C GLU A 367 9.28 16.84 10.36
N MET A 368 8.13 16.17 10.26
CA MET A 368 7.98 14.74 10.59
C MET A 368 8.70 13.80 9.62
N GLU A 369 8.83 14.15 8.34
CA GLU A 369 9.49 13.31 7.34
C GLU A 369 10.95 13.05 7.69
N PHE A 370 11.70 14.11 8.02
CA PHE A 370 13.07 13.96 8.51
C PHE A 370 13.10 13.24 9.84
N HIS A 371 12.14 13.47 10.74
CA HIS A 371 12.16 12.83 12.04
C HIS A 371 11.94 11.31 11.97
N HIS A 372 10.96 10.82 11.21
CA HIS A 372 10.70 9.39 11.11
C HIS A 372 11.78 8.65 10.32
N VAL A 373 12.27 9.24 9.24
CA VAL A 373 13.32 8.64 8.42
C VAL A 373 14.68 8.73 9.13
N ALA A 374 14.98 9.84 9.82
CA ALA A 374 16.18 9.92 10.67
C ALA A 374 16.08 9.00 11.89
N GLN A 375 14.89 8.78 12.44
CA GLN A 375 14.68 7.77 13.49
C GLN A 375 15.00 6.37 12.95
N ALA A 376 14.46 5.99 11.79
CA ALA A 376 14.78 4.70 11.17
C ALA A 376 16.28 4.56 10.86
N GLY A 377 16.90 5.63 10.35
CA GLY A 377 18.35 5.70 10.17
C GLY A 377 19.12 5.51 11.47
N LEU A 378 18.76 6.23 12.54
CA LEU A 378 19.40 6.15 13.85
C LEU A 378 19.22 4.78 14.51
N GLU A 379 18.04 4.19 14.42
CA GLU A 379 17.76 2.84 14.92
C GLU A 379 18.62 1.80 14.17
N LEU A 380 18.76 1.92 12.85
CA LEU A 380 19.66 1.07 12.06
C LEU A 380 21.12 1.23 12.52
N LEU A 381 21.54 2.44 12.90
CA LEU A 381 22.89 2.69 13.41
C LEU A 381 23.14 2.11 14.81
N THR A 382 22.13 2.12 15.68
CA THR A 382 22.25 1.76 17.10
C THR A 382 22.00 0.27 17.41
N SER A 383 21.76 -0.55 16.39
CA SER A 383 21.43 -1.99 16.50
C SER A 383 22.48 -2.90 17.17
N ASP A 384 23.65 -2.42 17.61
CA ASP A 384 24.75 -3.27 18.13
C ASP A 384 24.59 -3.75 19.59
N ASP A 385 23.50 -3.41 20.29
CA ASP A 385 23.30 -3.84 21.69
C ASP A 385 22.13 -4.87 21.85
N PRO A 386 22.42 -6.18 21.98
CA PRO A 386 21.43 -7.25 21.99
C PRO A 386 20.41 -7.19 23.14
N LEU A 387 20.75 -6.51 24.25
CA LEU A 387 19.92 -6.47 25.46
C LEU A 387 19.05 -5.20 25.55
N ALA A 388 19.43 -4.10 24.89
CA ALA A 388 18.65 -2.87 24.86
C ALA A 388 17.52 -2.91 23.82
N SER A 389 17.80 -3.53 22.65
CA SER A 389 16.85 -3.67 21.53
C SER A 389 15.59 -4.45 21.90
N ALA A 390 15.71 -5.62 22.55
CA ALA A 390 14.53 -6.41 22.96
C ALA A 390 13.63 -5.70 23.98
N SER A 391 14.19 -4.79 24.79
CA SER A 391 13.45 -3.99 25.78
C SER A 391 12.77 -2.76 25.15
N GLN A 392 13.41 -2.10 24.18
CA GLN A 392 12.82 -0.97 23.45
C GLN A 392 11.80 -1.41 22.40
N SER A 393 12.05 -2.47 21.64
CA SER A 393 11.09 -2.97 20.64
C SER A 393 9.82 -3.53 21.30
N ALA A 394 9.92 -4.20 22.46
CA ALA A 394 8.75 -4.64 23.21
C ALA A 394 7.97 -3.47 23.84
N ARG A 395 8.66 -2.37 24.18
CA ARG A 395 8.02 -1.12 24.65
C ARG A 395 7.32 -0.39 23.51
N ILE A 396 7.86 -0.42 22.30
CA ILE A 396 7.30 0.26 21.11
C ILE A 396 6.15 -0.56 20.49
N ILE A 397 6.25 -1.89 20.41
CA ILE A 397 5.15 -2.77 19.96
C ILE A 397 4.01 -2.80 20.99
N GLY A 398 4.31 -2.71 22.30
CA GLY A 398 3.31 -2.53 23.34
C GLY A 398 2.61 -1.16 23.32
N ILE A 399 3.21 -0.16 22.66
CA ILE A 399 2.65 1.18 22.47
C ILE A 399 1.84 1.28 21.18
N SER A 400 2.15 0.50 20.13
CA SER A 400 1.40 0.48 18.86
C SER A 400 -0.06 -0.02 18.98
N HIS A 401 -0.39 -0.79 20.02
CA HIS A 401 -1.80 -1.13 20.34
C HIS A 401 -2.50 -0.12 21.26
N ARG A 402 -1.82 0.96 21.66
CA ARG A 402 -2.39 2.03 22.50
C ARG A 402 -1.99 3.47 22.11
N THR A 403 -1.41 3.69 20.93
CA THR A 403 -1.24 5.04 20.38
C THR A 403 -2.49 5.53 19.67
N GLN A 404 -3.53 5.71 20.47
CA GLN A 404 -4.68 6.56 20.18
C GLN A 404 -4.54 8.07 20.57
N PRO A 405 -3.37 8.70 20.80
CA PRO A 405 -3.34 10.13 21.09
C PRO A 405 -3.36 11.03 19.85
N LEU A 406 -2.89 10.58 18.67
CA LEU A 406 -2.86 11.45 17.47
C LEU A 406 -4.28 11.73 16.92
N PHE A 407 -5.17 10.73 16.97
CA PHE A 407 -6.59 10.90 16.65
C PHE A 407 -7.33 11.85 17.62
N LEU A 408 -6.88 11.92 18.88
CA LEU A 408 -7.49 12.78 19.89
C LEU A 408 -7.00 14.23 19.80
N VAL A 409 -5.75 14.47 19.39
CA VAL A 409 -5.25 15.83 19.15
C VAL A 409 -5.88 16.44 17.88
N LEU A 410 -6.10 15.64 16.84
CA LEU A 410 -6.82 16.08 15.63
C LEU A 410 -8.30 16.38 15.90
N ASN A 411 -8.97 15.62 16.79
CA ASN A 411 -10.35 15.93 17.20
C ASN A 411 -10.44 17.09 18.20
N ALA A 412 -9.42 17.32 19.03
CA ALA A 412 -9.43 18.39 20.03
C ALA A 412 -9.22 19.80 19.44
N TYR A 413 -8.70 19.89 18.21
CA TYR A 413 -8.61 21.14 17.45
C TYR A 413 -9.78 21.36 16.48
N ILE A 414 -10.76 20.44 16.47
CA ILE A 414 -12.01 20.54 15.71
C ILE A 414 -13.18 20.61 16.72
N GLN A 415 -13.30 21.78 17.35
CA GLN A 415 -14.58 22.30 17.84
C GLN A 415 -14.74 23.73 17.38
#